data_AF-A0A2D0AYK1-F1
#
_entry.id   AF-A0A2D0AYK1-F1
#
_cell.length_a   1.000
_cell.length_b   1.000
_cell.length_c   1.000
_cell.angle_alpha   90.00
_cell.angle_beta   90.00
_cell.angle_gamma   90.00
#
_symmetry.space_group_name_H-M   'P 1'
#
loop_
_entity.id
_entity.type
_entity.pdbx_description
1 polymer ?
#
loop_
_entity_poly.entity_id
_entity_poly.type
_entity_poly.pdbx_seq_one_letter_code
_entity_poly.pdbx_strand_id
1 'polypeptide(L)'
;MNADLDALHPYPFEKLAALKADLTPPADLTHIPLTIGEPQHAPYPAALEAMVAHQLEMARYPATNGLPALRQTIANWASQRFQLRELDSERHVVPVNGTREAIFAFVQAALDRSRPAKVAVPNPFYQIYEGATLLAG
;
A
#
# COMPACT_ATOMS: atom_id res chain seq x y z
N MET A 1 -21.86 -0.55 -14.54
CA MET A 1 -20.67 -0.65 -13.66
C MET A 1 -21.10 -0.21 -12.26
N ASN A 2 -20.35 -0.52 -11.19
CA ASN A 2 -20.72 -0.11 -9.82
C ASN A 2 -20.74 1.43 -9.71
N ALA A 3 -21.87 2.02 -9.31
CA ALA A 3 -22.04 3.47 -9.20
C ALA A 3 -21.14 4.11 -8.14
N ASP A 4 -20.69 3.35 -7.13
CA ASP A 4 -19.75 3.86 -6.12
C ASP A 4 -18.38 4.24 -6.71
N LEU A 5 -18.05 3.71 -7.91
CA LEU A 5 -16.81 4.07 -8.61
C LEU A 5 -16.84 5.50 -9.15
N ASP A 6 -18.02 6.07 -9.40
CA ASP A 6 -18.16 7.43 -9.92
C ASP A 6 -17.74 8.50 -8.90
N ALA A 7 -17.68 8.13 -7.61
CA ALA A 7 -17.20 8.99 -6.54
C ALA A 7 -15.66 9.10 -6.48
N LEU A 8 -14.92 8.22 -7.17
CA LEU A 8 -13.45 8.21 -7.11
C LEU A 8 -12.83 9.33 -7.94
N HIS A 9 -11.79 9.96 -7.38
CA HIS A 9 -11.02 10.99 -8.06
C HIS A 9 -9.80 10.42 -8.79
N PRO A 10 -9.35 11.06 -9.89
CA PRO A 10 -8.14 10.67 -10.61
C PRO A 10 -6.90 10.87 -9.76
N TYR A 11 -5.86 10.08 -10.05
CA TYR A 11 -4.61 10.14 -9.29
C TYR A 11 -3.87 11.48 -9.50
N PRO A 12 -3.13 12.00 -8.49
CA PRO A 12 -2.38 13.23 -8.63
C PRO A 12 -1.44 13.29 -9.84
N PHE A 13 -0.83 12.17 -10.21
CA PHE A 13 0.05 12.11 -11.38
C PHE A 13 -0.72 12.24 -12.71
N GLU A 14 -1.97 11.79 -12.77
CA GLU A 14 -2.84 11.98 -13.95
C GLU A 14 -3.23 13.46 -14.08
N LYS A 15 -3.53 14.12 -12.95
CA LYS A 15 -3.77 15.57 -12.93
C LYS A 15 -2.55 16.34 -13.42
N LEU A 16 -1.36 15.95 -12.98
CA LEU A 16 -0.11 16.57 -13.45
C LEU A 16 0.16 16.29 -14.93
N ALA A 17 -0.11 15.07 -15.41
CA ALA A 17 0.03 14.74 -16.83
C ALA A 17 -0.91 15.59 -17.69
N ALA A 18 -2.17 15.76 -17.27
CA ALA A 18 -3.13 16.64 -17.95
C ALA A 18 -2.67 18.10 -17.98
N LEU A 19 -2.12 18.62 -16.88
CA LEU A 19 -1.56 19.98 -16.82
C LEU A 19 -0.35 20.18 -17.75
N LYS A 20 0.39 19.12 -18.05
CA LYS A 20 1.57 19.16 -18.93
C LYS A 20 1.25 18.85 -20.39
N ALA A 21 0.01 18.47 -20.73
CA ALA A 21 -0.32 17.87 -22.03
C ALA A 21 0.04 18.76 -23.23
N ASP A 22 -0.11 20.08 -23.09
CA ASP A 22 0.15 21.04 -24.18
C ASP A 22 1.52 21.71 -24.09
N LEU A 23 2.39 21.26 -23.17
CA LEU A 23 3.71 21.83 -22.97
C LEU A 23 4.75 21.11 -23.82
N THR A 24 5.57 21.88 -24.55
CA THR A 24 6.75 21.36 -25.25
C THR A 24 7.99 21.62 -24.38
N PRO A 25 8.66 20.59 -23.85
CA PRO A 25 9.91 20.77 -23.13
C PRO A 25 11.04 21.20 -24.08
N PRO A 26 12.08 21.89 -23.59
CA PRO A 26 13.28 22.17 -24.38
C PRO A 26 13.92 20.89 -24.93
N ALA A 27 14.22 20.89 -26.24
CA ALA A 27 14.69 19.69 -26.95
C ALA A 27 16.11 19.24 -26.56
N ASP A 28 16.89 20.15 -25.98
CA ASP A 28 18.28 19.97 -25.59
C ASP A 28 18.46 19.55 -24.12
N LEU A 29 17.37 19.42 -23.35
CA LEU A 29 17.41 19.08 -21.93
C LEU A 29 16.80 17.71 -21.63
N THR A 30 17.49 16.92 -20.82
CA THR A 30 16.97 15.65 -20.30
C THR A 30 15.90 15.91 -19.22
N HIS A 31 14.77 15.21 -19.33
CA HIS A 31 13.70 15.30 -18.32
C HIS A 31 14.16 14.71 -16.97
N ILE A 32 13.87 15.42 -15.88
CA ILE A 32 14.15 14.98 -14.51
C ILE A 32 12.82 14.72 -13.78
N PRO A 33 12.36 13.46 -13.65
CA PRO A 33 11.08 13.15 -13.01
C PRO A 33 11.21 13.15 -11.49
N LEU A 34 10.83 14.25 -10.83
CA LEU A 34 10.82 14.39 -9.36
C LEU A 34 9.42 14.28 -8.74
N THR A 35 8.45 13.78 -9.51
CA THR A 35 7.02 13.88 -9.18
C THR A 35 6.40 12.56 -8.76
N ILE A 36 7.12 11.45 -8.91
CA ILE A 36 6.64 10.09 -8.58
C ILE A 36 7.37 9.59 -7.34
N GLY A 37 6.62 9.20 -6.32
CA GLY A 37 7.14 8.70 -5.04
C GLY A 37 7.50 7.22 -5.07
N GLU A 38 8.14 6.74 -6.15
CA GLU A 38 8.60 5.35 -6.25
C GLU A 38 10.13 5.26 -6.13
N PRO A 39 10.68 4.27 -5.39
CA PRO A 39 12.13 4.15 -5.22
C PRO A 39 12.81 3.75 -6.54
N GLN A 40 13.93 4.39 -6.86
CA GLN A 40 14.74 4.11 -8.05
C GLN A 40 16.01 3.29 -7.75
N HIS A 41 16.26 2.98 -6.47
CA HIS A 41 17.39 2.14 -6.07
C HIS A 41 17.12 0.67 -6.39
N ALA A 42 18.19 -0.09 -6.63
CA ALA A 42 18.09 -1.53 -6.77
C ALA A 42 17.45 -2.17 -5.52
N PRO A 43 16.64 -3.23 -5.66
CA PRO A 43 16.10 -3.97 -4.53
C PRO A 43 17.23 -4.57 -3.67
N TYR A 44 16.92 -4.86 -2.41
CA TYR A 44 17.88 -5.49 -1.49
C TYR A 44 18.31 -6.88 -2.00
N PRO A 45 19.59 -7.12 -2.30
CA PRO A 45 20.03 -8.35 -2.99
C PRO A 45 19.65 -9.65 -2.27
N ALA A 46 19.80 -9.70 -0.94
CA ALA A 46 19.49 -10.91 -0.19
C ALA A 46 17.99 -11.27 -0.21
N ALA A 47 17.09 -10.29 -0.42
CA ALA A 47 15.67 -10.58 -0.64
C ALA A 47 15.45 -11.27 -1.99
N LEU A 48 16.17 -10.83 -3.04
CA LEU A 48 16.12 -11.45 -4.36
C LEU A 48 16.68 -12.88 -4.33
N GLU A 49 17.81 -13.08 -3.65
CA GLU A 49 18.41 -14.41 -3.46
C GLU A 49 17.46 -15.36 -2.75
N ALA A 50 16.80 -14.91 -1.68
CA ALA A 50 15.81 -15.71 -0.96
C ALA A 50 14.60 -16.08 -1.85
N MET A 51 14.10 -15.15 -2.67
CA MET A 51 13.02 -15.44 -3.61
C MET A 51 13.41 -16.55 -4.61
N VAL A 52 14.63 -16.49 -5.15
CA VAL A 52 15.14 -17.52 -6.08
C VAL A 52 15.32 -18.86 -5.37
N ALA A 53 15.90 -18.86 -4.17
CA ALA A 53 16.13 -20.08 -3.39
C ALA A 53 14.83 -20.81 -3.06
N HIS A 54 13.74 -20.08 -2.81
CA HIS A 54 12.45 -20.63 -2.39
C HIS A 54 11.36 -20.62 -3.49
N GLN A 55 11.72 -20.37 -4.76
CA GLN A 55 10.75 -20.17 -5.85
C GLN A 55 9.78 -21.36 -6.05
N LEU A 56 10.21 -22.59 -5.76
CA LEU A 56 9.37 -23.79 -5.90
C LEU A 56 8.23 -23.84 -4.88
N GLU A 57 8.32 -23.10 -3.77
CA GLU A 57 7.27 -23.03 -2.77
C GLU A 57 6.06 -22.21 -3.25
N MET A 58 6.24 -21.35 -4.26
CA MET A 58 5.17 -20.50 -4.81
C MET A 58 4.04 -21.27 -5.49
N ALA A 59 4.22 -22.57 -5.77
CA ALA A 59 3.16 -23.44 -6.29
C ALA A 59 2.10 -23.80 -5.24
N ARG A 60 2.32 -23.45 -3.97
CA ARG A 60 1.42 -23.79 -2.86
C ARG A 60 0.55 -22.60 -2.48
N TYR A 61 -0.69 -22.87 -2.12
CA TYR A 61 -1.54 -21.87 -1.48
C TYR A 61 -1.00 -21.56 -0.08
N PRO A 62 -0.63 -20.30 0.23
CA PRO A 62 -0.22 -19.93 1.56
C PRO A 62 -1.43 -19.87 2.50
N ALA A 63 -1.19 -20.08 3.80
CA ALA A 63 -2.21 -19.77 4.80
C ALA A 63 -2.51 -18.27 4.80
N THR A 64 -3.78 -17.88 4.96
CA THR A 64 -4.20 -16.46 4.96
C THR A 64 -3.47 -15.63 6.00
N ASN A 65 -3.22 -16.17 7.19
CA ASN A 65 -2.49 -15.46 8.25
C ASN A 65 -0.97 -15.38 7.97
N GLY A 66 -0.48 -15.99 6.88
CA GLY A 66 0.94 -16.13 6.58
C GLY A 66 1.66 -17.19 7.40
N LEU A 67 2.99 -17.26 7.25
CA LEU A 67 3.83 -18.19 7.99
C LEU A 67 4.05 -17.70 9.44
N PRO A 68 4.03 -18.59 10.46
CA PRO A 68 4.34 -18.21 11.83
C PRO A 68 5.71 -17.54 11.97
N ALA A 69 6.72 -18.06 11.26
CA ALA A 69 8.08 -17.49 11.26
C ALA A 69 8.12 -16.05 10.72
N LEU A 70 7.30 -15.74 9.70
CA LEU A 70 7.19 -14.38 9.16
C LEU A 70 6.57 -13.43 10.18
N ARG A 71 5.44 -13.84 10.80
CA ARG A 71 4.78 -13.02 11.82
C ARG A 71 5.70 -12.75 13.01
N GLN A 72 6.42 -13.76 13.49
CA GLN A 72 7.39 -13.60 14.58
C GLN A 72 8.55 -12.66 14.18
N THR A 73 9.05 -12.78 12.95
CA THR A 73 10.13 -11.90 12.44
C THR A 73 9.67 -10.43 12.39
N ILE A 74 8.45 -10.18 11.90
CA ILE A 74 7.85 -8.84 11.89
C ILE A 74 7.70 -8.29 13.31
N ALA A 75 7.17 -9.11 14.23
CA ALA A 75 6.98 -8.71 15.62
C ALA A 75 8.32 -8.34 16.30
N ASN A 76 9.35 -9.14 16.07
CA ASN A 76 10.69 -8.91 16.59
C ASN A 76 11.30 -7.63 16.02
N TRP A 77 11.24 -7.45 14.69
CA TRP A 77 11.76 -6.26 14.03
C TRP A 77 11.08 -4.99 14.54
N ALA A 78 9.75 -4.98 14.62
CA ALA A 78 8.99 -3.82 15.08
C ALA A 78 9.29 -3.51 16.56
N SER A 79 9.35 -4.54 17.41
CA SER A 79 9.67 -4.39 18.83
C SER A 79 11.08 -3.83 19.03
N GLN A 80 12.07 -4.29 18.27
CA GLN A 80 13.43 -3.75 18.31
C GLN A 80 13.50 -2.32 17.76
N ARG A 81 12.86 -2.05 16.63
CA ARG A 81 12.93 -0.76 15.93
C ARG A 81 12.24 0.36 16.69
N PHE A 82 11.12 0.05 17.35
CA PHE A 82 10.25 1.02 18.02
C PHE A 82 10.21 0.86 19.55
N GLN A 83 10.99 -0.07 20.11
CA GLN A 83 11.06 -0.33 21.56
C GLN A 83 9.67 -0.63 22.16
N LEU A 84 8.90 -1.48 21.47
CA LEU A 84 7.55 -1.84 21.90
C LEU A 84 7.60 -2.73 23.14
N ARG A 85 6.67 -2.49 24.09
CA ARG A 85 6.55 -3.32 25.30
C ARG A 85 5.99 -4.71 25.01
N GLU A 86 5.02 -4.79 24.10
CA GLU A 86 4.36 -6.03 23.72
C GLU A 86 3.89 -5.97 22.26
N LEU A 87 4.18 -7.02 21.50
CA LEU A 87 3.64 -7.24 20.16
C LEU A 87 3.56 -8.76 19.91
N ASP A 88 2.42 -9.36 20.25
CA ASP A 88 2.12 -10.77 20.00
C ASP A 88 1.97 -11.06 18.49
N SER A 89 2.77 -11.98 17.96
CA SER A 89 2.78 -12.30 16.53
C SER A 89 1.52 -13.01 16.04
N GLU A 90 0.81 -13.73 16.90
CA GLU A 90 -0.41 -14.46 16.54
C GLU A 90 -1.67 -13.60 16.67
N ARG A 91 -1.64 -12.55 17.51
CA ARG A 91 -2.78 -11.67 17.77
C ARG A 91 -2.72 -10.33 17.04
N HIS A 92 -1.53 -9.79 16.82
CA HIS A 92 -1.35 -8.41 16.40
C HIS A 92 -0.68 -8.26 15.02
N VAL A 93 -0.29 -9.36 14.36
CA VAL A 93 0.42 -9.32 13.08
C VAL A 93 -0.33 -10.12 12.02
N VAL A 94 -0.67 -9.44 10.93
CA VAL A 94 -1.20 -10.08 9.70
C VAL A 94 -0.36 -9.57 8.52
N PRO A 95 0.40 -10.44 7.83
CA PRO A 95 1.11 -10.07 6.61
C PRO A 95 0.12 -9.73 5.48
N VAL A 96 0.49 -8.77 4.63
CA VAL A 96 -0.35 -8.25 3.55
C VAL A 96 0.44 -8.08 2.27
N ASN A 97 -0.21 -8.19 1.11
CA ASN A 97 0.41 -8.07 -0.21
C ASN A 97 0.58 -6.59 -0.62
N GLY A 98 1.16 -5.80 0.28
CA GLY A 98 1.34 -4.37 0.12
C GLY A 98 0.32 -3.53 0.88
N THR A 99 0.73 -2.32 1.23
CA THR A 99 -0.01 -1.44 2.15
C THR A 99 -1.29 -0.88 1.52
N ARG A 100 -1.33 -0.70 0.19
CA ARG A 100 -2.51 -0.17 -0.51
C ARG A 100 -3.73 -1.07 -0.33
N GLU A 101 -3.56 -2.37 -0.58
CA GLU A 101 -4.63 -3.37 -0.39
C GLU A 101 -5.03 -3.48 1.09
N ALA A 102 -4.05 -3.51 2.00
CA ALA A 102 -4.30 -3.62 3.42
C ALA A 102 -5.14 -2.48 3.97
N ILE A 103 -4.83 -1.24 3.60
CA ILE A 103 -5.59 -0.05 4.00
C ILE A 103 -7.01 -0.13 3.45
N PHE A 104 -7.15 -0.49 2.16
CA PHE A 104 -8.47 -0.64 1.54
C PHE A 104 -9.32 -1.68 2.28
N ALA A 105 -8.81 -2.90 2.43
CA ALA A 105 -9.50 -4.00 3.07
C ALA A 105 -9.86 -3.70 4.53
N PHE A 106 -8.95 -3.06 5.28
CA PHE A 106 -9.23 -2.67 6.66
C PHE A 106 -10.39 -1.67 6.77
N VAL A 107 -10.41 -0.65 5.91
CA VAL A 107 -11.51 0.33 5.90
C VAL A 107 -12.83 -0.35 5.53
N GLN A 108 -12.85 -1.24 4.54
CA GLN A 108 -14.05 -2.01 4.19
C GLN A 108 -14.54 -2.91 5.34
N ALA A 109 -13.62 -3.50 6.10
CA ALA A 109 -13.97 -4.37 7.23
C ALA A 109 -14.39 -3.59 8.49
N ALA A 110 -13.87 -2.37 8.67
CA ALA A 110 -14.13 -1.55 9.85
C ALA A 110 -15.43 -0.73 9.76
N LEU A 111 -15.91 -0.45 8.55
CA LEU A 111 -17.09 0.37 8.31
C LEU A 111 -18.29 -0.48 7.91
N ASP A 112 -19.46 -0.09 8.43
CA ASP A 112 -20.74 -0.73 8.12
C ASP A 112 -21.60 0.29 7.38
N ARG A 113 -21.91 0.02 6.11
CA ARG A 113 -22.73 0.88 5.25
C ARG A 113 -24.12 1.17 5.81
N SER A 114 -24.65 0.29 6.65
CA SER A 114 -25.95 0.49 7.30
C SER A 114 -25.87 1.45 8.51
N ARG A 115 -24.65 1.79 8.94
CA ARG A 115 -24.36 2.64 10.10
C ARG A 115 -23.42 3.78 9.68
N PRO A 116 -23.96 4.90 9.17
CA PRO A 116 -23.16 6.00 8.64
C PRO A 116 -22.05 6.44 9.59
N ALA A 117 -20.82 6.44 9.09
CA ALA A 117 -19.63 6.83 9.81
C ALA A 117 -18.86 7.89 9.03
N LYS A 118 -17.94 8.60 9.71
CA LYS A 118 -17.02 9.54 9.07
C LYS A 118 -15.59 9.08 9.35
N VAL A 119 -14.74 9.11 8.34
CA VAL A 119 -13.31 8.83 8.47
C VAL A 119 -12.56 10.15 8.49
N ALA A 120 -11.76 10.36 9.53
CA ALA A 120 -10.84 11.49 9.60
C ALA A 120 -9.57 11.17 8.81
N VAL A 121 -9.19 12.05 7.89
CA VAL A 121 -7.96 11.94 7.09
C VAL A 121 -7.12 13.22 7.25
N PRO A 122 -5.77 13.13 7.17
CA PRO A 122 -4.93 14.33 7.14
C PRO A 122 -5.23 15.18 5.90
N ASN A 123 -4.81 16.45 5.88
CA ASN A 123 -4.88 17.29 4.69
C ASN A 123 -3.56 18.08 4.55
N PRO A 124 -2.72 17.80 3.53
CA PRO A 124 -2.94 16.87 2.41
C PRO A 124 -2.95 15.38 2.81
N PHE A 125 -3.54 14.52 1.96
CA PHE A 125 -3.70 13.07 2.21
C PHE A 125 -3.11 12.18 1.12
N TYR A 126 -2.95 10.90 1.45
CA TYR A 126 -2.70 9.83 0.50
C TYR A 126 -4.02 9.26 -0.04
N GLN A 127 -4.16 9.21 -1.37
CA GLN A 127 -5.43 8.96 -2.06
C GLN A 127 -6.17 7.68 -1.66
N ILE A 128 -5.46 6.62 -1.25
CA ILE A 128 -6.12 5.38 -0.84
C ILE A 128 -7.05 5.58 0.37
N TYR A 129 -6.78 6.59 1.22
CA TYR A 129 -7.64 6.89 2.37
C TYR A 129 -9.03 7.35 1.92
N GLU A 130 -9.09 8.26 0.94
CA GLU A 130 -10.34 8.76 0.37
C GLU A 130 -11.07 7.65 -0.39
N GLY A 131 -10.38 6.99 -1.33
CA GLY A 131 -11.01 5.97 -2.17
C GLY A 131 -11.55 4.78 -1.37
N ALA A 132 -10.81 4.33 -0.35
CA ALA A 132 -11.30 3.27 0.54
C ALA A 132 -12.51 3.72 1.37
N THR A 133 -12.52 4.98 1.84
CA THR A 133 -13.65 5.52 2.60
C THR A 133 -14.90 5.62 1.73
N LEU A 134 -14.80 6.20 0.54
CA LEU A 134 -15.94 6.38 -0.38
C LEU A 134 -16.57 5.04 -0.79
N LEU A 135 -15.73 4.02 -1.06
CA LEU A 135 -16.22 2.70 -1.45
C LEU A 135 -16.83 1.91 -0.28
N ALA A 136 -16.47 2.26 0.95
CA ALA A 136 -17.06 1.69 2.15
C ALA A 136 -18.46 2.25 2.47
N GLY A 137 -18.99 3.16 1.63
CA GLY A 137 -20.31 3.81 1.75
C GLY A 137 -20.41 4.82 2.89
#